data_AF-A0A382DU28-F1
#
_entry.id   AF-A0A382DU28-F1
#
_cell.length_a   1.000
_cell.length_b   1.000
_cell.length_c   1.000
_cell.angle_alpha   90.00
_cell.angle_beta   90.00
_cell.angle_gamma   90.00
#
_symmetry.space_group_name_H-M   'P 1'
#
loop_
_entity.id
_entity.type
_entity.pdbx_description
1 polymer ?
#
loop_
_entity_poly.entity_id
_entity_poly.type
_entity_poly.pdbx_seq_one_letter_code
_entity_poly.pdbx_strand_id
1 'polypeptide(L)'
;MRHKIFKIIFFIGFLFSDDSWKVYDDTEIAIINITIDADDLEWMYNWQNVESDSLHPATIHFQNAYIDETIDSIGFRLRGNTSRTSAKKSFKVDFNHFFPGREFFDVEKLNLNGEHNDPSIVRSKVCWDLFQDIGMVSSRAAHAKVLINGDYFGLYVSVEHVDDSFLSRNYADDSGNLWKCLWPADLSYRGDDPEDYHPYYDD
;
A
#
# COMPACT_ATOMS: atom_id res chain seq x y z
N MET A 1 -29.93 -7.83 57.40
CA MET A 1 -29.85 -7.90 55.92
C MET A 1 -28.62 -7.11 55.47
N ARG A 2 -27.56 -7.77 54.99
CA ARG A 2 -26.34 -7.10 54.48
C ARG A 2 -26.52 -6.84 52.98
N HIS A 3 -26.57 -5.58 52.57
CA HIS A 3 -26.56 -5.19 51.15
C HIS A 3 -25.15 -5.38 50.57
N LYS A 4 -25.03 -6.18 49.51
CA LYS A 4 -23.80 -6.29 48.72
C LYS A 4 -23.82 -5.19 47.65
N ILE A 5 -22.88 -4.26 47.72
CA ILE A 5 -22.65 -3.24 46.70
C ILE A 5 -21.87 -3.91 45.56
N PHE A 6 -22.48 -4.01 44.38
CA PHE A 6 -21.82 -4.49 43.17
C PHE A 6 -21.00 -3.34 42.58
N LYS A 7 -19.68 -3.46 42.57
CA LYS A 7 -18.81 -2.53 41.85
C LYS A 7 -18.76 -2.95 40.39
N ILE A 8 -19.37 -2.16 39.51
CA ILE A 8 -19.21 -2.30 38.06
C ILE A 8 -17.92 -1.57 37.69
N ILE A 9 -16.96 -2.32 37.17
CA ILE A 9 -15.71 -1.77 36.61
C ILE A 9 -15.99 -1.53 35.12
N PHE A 10 -15.98 -0.26 34.70
CA PHE A 10 -15.98 0.10 33.28
C PHE A 10 -14.56 -0.09 32.75
N PHE A 11 -14.36 -1.07 31.86
CA PHE A 11 -13.19 -1.11 31.01
C PHE A 11 -13.44 -0.14 29.85
N ILE A 12 -12.76 1.00 29.88
CA ILE A 12 -12.68 1.88 28.70
C ILE A 12 -11.57 1.30 27.84
N GLY A 13 -11.93 0.47 26.86
CA GLY A 13 -11.04 0.17 25.76
C GLY A 13 -10.89 1.43 24.92
N PHE A 14 -9.66 1.89 24.70
CA PHE A 14 -9.40 2.86 23.64
C PHE A 14 -9.66 2.14 22.32
N LEU A 15 -10.81 2.42 21.69
CA LEU A 15 -10.99 2.14 20.27
C LEU A 15 -10.15 3.18 19.54
N PHE A 16 -8.96 2.79 19.08
CA PHE A 16 -8.29 3.55 18.05
C PHE A 16 -9.15 3.43 16.79
N SER A 17 -9.62 4.57 16.28
CA SER A 17 -10.38 4.63 15.05
C SER A 17 -9.41 4.39 13.91
N ASP A 18 -9.58 3.29 13.17
CA ASP A 18 -8.91 3.10 11.89
C ASP A 18 -9.50 4.09 10.88
N ASP A 19 -8.71 5.04 10.46
CA ASP A 19 -9.02 6.07 9.48
C ASP A 19 -8.51 5.72 8.07
N SER A 20 -7.83 4.59 7.89
CA SER A 20 -7.28 4.16 6.60
C SER A 20 -8.31 3.94 5.52
N TRP A 21 -9.59 3.72 5.89
CA TRP A 21 -10.68 3.64 4.92
C TRP A 21 -10.82 4.94 4.10
N LYS A 22 -10.45 6.09 4.65
CA LYS A 22 -10.52 7.39 3.96
C LYS A 22 -9.58 7.44 2.75
N VAL A 23 -8.46 6.72 2.81
CA VAL A 23 -7.47 6.65 1.71
C VAL A 23 -8.00 5.84 0.53
N TYR A 24 -8.91 4.90 0.78
CA TYR A 24 -9.49 4.00 -0.21
C TYR A 24 -10.98 4.25 -0.46
N ASP A 25 -11.50 5.42 -0.08
CA ASP A 25 -12.82 5.85 -0.52
C ASP A 25 -12.85 5.94 -2.05
N ASP A 26 -13.82 5.26 -2.66
CA ASP A 26 -13.99 5.20 -4.11
C ASP A 26 -15.29 5.87 -4.59
N THR A 27 -15.90 6.70 -3.74
CA THR A 27 -17.08 7.51 -4.10
C THR A 27 -16.71 8.68 -5.02
N GLU A 28 -15.45 9.08 -5.00
CA GLU A 28 -14.82 10.00 -5.94
C GLU A 28 -13.40 9.57 -6.30
N ILE A 29 -12.82 10.22 -7.32
CA ILE A 29 -11.44 9.94 -7.73
C ILE A 29 -10.51 10.84 -6.90
N ALA A 30 -9.71 10.23 -6.03
CA ALA A 30 -8.67 10.93 -5.29
C ALA A 30 -7.65 11.56 -6.25
N ILE A 31 -7.12 12.73 -5.89
CA ILE A 31 -6.03 13.40 -6.61
C ILE A 31 -4.76 13.23 -5.78
N ILE A 32 -3.74 12.64 -6.39
CA ILE A 32 -2.42 12.43 -5.79
C ILE A 32 -1.40 13.21 -6.60
N ASN A 33 -0.87 14.27 -6.02
CA ASN A 33 0.18 15.09 -6.61
C ASN A 33 1.52 14.80 -5.93
N ILE A 34 2.47 14.27 -6.69
CA ILE A 34 3.83 13.97 -6.23
C ILE A 34 4.76 15.08 -6.73
N THR A 35 5.54 15.67 -5.82
CA THR A 35 6.66 16.56 -6.15
C THR A 35 7.96 15.86 -5.80
N ILE A 36 8.86 15.73 -6.77
CA ILE A 36 10.15 15.05 -6.64
C ILE A 36 11.20 15.82 -7.43
N ASP A 37 12.47 15.70 -7.03
CA ASP A 37 13.59 16.23 -7.81
C ASP A 37 13.57 15.66 -9.25
N ALA A 38 13.81 16.54 -10.23
CA ALA A 38 13.74 16.16 -11.64
C ALA A 38 14.84 15.17 -12.03
N ASP A 39 16.04 15.30 -11.43
CA ASP A 39 17.16 14.41 -11.68
C ASP A 39 16.89 13.01 -11.09
N ASP A 40 16.23 12.93 -9.93
CA ASP A 40 15.78 11.67 -9.33
C ASP A 40 14.72 10.99 -10.20
N LEU A 41 13.77 11.75 -10.74
CA LEU A 41 12.75 11.22 -11.66
C LEU A 41 13.37 10.70 -12.95
N GLU A 42 14.30 11.46 -13.56
CA GLU A 42 15.05 11.03 -14.73
C GLU A 42 15.89 9.79 -14.43
N TRP A 43 16.56 9.76 -13.28
CA TRP A 43 17.37 8.63 -12.83
C TRP A 43 16.53 7.36 -12.74
N MET A 44 15.33 7.41 -12.14
CA MET A 44 14.42 6.25 -12.05
C MET A 44 13.96 5.75 -13.43
N TYR A 45 13.74 6.67 -14.37
CA TYR A 45 13.28 6.34 -15.71
C TYR A 45 14.39 5.82 -16.63
N ASN A 46 15.66 6.02 -16.25
CA ASN A 46 16.78 5.52 -16.98
C ASN A 46 16.78 3.97 -17.02
N TRP A 47 16.97 3.40 -18.22
CA TRP A 47 17.03 1.96 -18.44
C TRP A 47 18.04 1.21 -17.56
N GLN A 48 19.14 1.87 -17.16
CA GLN A 48 20.12 1.28 -16.26
C GLN A 48 19.61 1.11 -14.82
N ASN A 49 18.59 1.88 -14.41
CA ASN A 49 18.11 1.96 -13.03
C ASN A 49 16.66 1.53 -12.87
N VAL A 50 15.96 1.22 -13.95
CA VAL A 50 14.52 0.96 -13.95
C VAL A 50 14.10 -0.21 -13.03
N GLU A 51 15.02 -1.16 -12.81
CA GLU A 51 14.87 -2.30 -11.91
C GLU A 51 15.32 -2.02 -10.46
N SER A 52 15.80 -0.81 -10.16
CA SER A 52 16.25 -0.44 -8.81
C SER A 52 15.09 -0.29 -7.83
N ASP A 53 15.31 -0.70 -6.58
CA ASP A 53 14.39 -0.46 -5.46
C ASP A 53 14.77 0.76 -4.62
N SER A 54 15.70 1.59 -5.09
CA SER A 54 16.08 2.83 -4.41
C SER A 54 14.88 3.77 -4.26
N LEU A 55 14.66 4.26 -3.04
CA LEU A 55 13.62 5.22 -2.70
C LEU A 55 14.22 6.63 -2.73
N HIS A 56 13.57 7.52 -3.47
CA HIS A 56 13.97 8.92 -3.60
C HIS A 56 13.05 9.81 -2.75
N PRO A 57 13.58 10.85 -2.09
CA PRO A 57 12.76 11.82 -1.36
C PRO A 57 11.74 12.51 -2.26
N ALA A 58 10.49 12.55 -1.82
CA ALA A 58 9.43 13.27 -2.50
C ALA A 58 8.46 13.90 -1.50
N THR A 59 7.56 14.72 -2.00
CA THR A 59 6.40 15.26 -1.30
C THR A 59 5.14 14.78 -1.98
N ILE A 60 4.13 14.39 -1.21
CA ILE A 60 2.81 13.98 -1.70
C ILE A 60 1.78 14.95 -1.16
N HIS A 61 0.90 15.43 -2.05
CA HIS A 61 -0.35 16.09 -1.70
C HIS A 61 -1.49 15.19 -2.13
N PHE A 62 -2.27 14.71 -1.17
CA PHE A 62 -3.39 13.79 -1.38
C PHE A 62 -4.69 14.53 -1.11
N GLN A 63 -5.62 14.45 -2.06
CA GLN A 63 -6.92 15.10 -1.97
C GLN A 63 -8.06 14.15 -2.32
N ASN A 64 -9.06 14.07 -1.45
CA ASN A 64 -10.38 13.53 -1.73
C ASN A 64 -11.43 14.19 -0.80
N ALA A 65 -12.62 13.59 -0.69
CA ALA A 65 -13.73 14.11 0.11
C ALA A 65 -13.42 14.22 1.62
N TYR A 66 -12.42 13.48 2.10
CA TYR A 66 -12.09 13.37 3.53
C TYR A 66 -10.68 13.90 3.86
N ILE A 67 -9.79 13.95 2.87
CA ILE A 67 -8.37 14.23 3.04
C ILE A 67 -7.98 15.39 2.12
N ASP A 68 -7.26 16.38 2.65
CA ASP A 68 -6.56 17.40 1.87
C ASP A 68 -5.25 17.72 2.59
N GLU A 69 -4.26 16.83 2.44
CA GLU A 69 -3.03 16.86 3.24
C GLU A 69 -1.78 16.74 2.38
N THR A 70 -0.76 17.53 2.75
CA THR A 70 0.58 17.46 2.16
C THR A 70 1.55 16.85 3.15
N ILE A 71 2.31 15.85 2.71
CA ILE A 71 3.37 15.20 3.48
C ILE A 71 4.66 15.25 2.68
N ASP A 72 5.70 15.77 3.31
CA ASP A 72 7.05 15.80 2.77
C ASP A 72 7.87 14.57 3.18
N SER A 73 9.05 14.45 2.59
CA SER A 73 10.05 13.43 2.94
C SER A 73 9.45 12.02 2.98
N ILE A 74 8.66 11.70 1.97
CA ILE A 74 8.23 10.32 1.66
C ILE A 74 9.27 9.66 0.76
N GLY A 75 9.37 8.34 0.82
CA GLY A 75 10.07 7.55 -0.18
C GLY A 75 9.20 7.35 -1.41
N PHE A 76 9.75 7.60 -2.60
CA PHE A 76 9.07 7.38 -3.87
C PHE A 76 9.95 6.59 -4.83
N ARG A 77 9.39 5.58 -5.49
CA ARG A 77 10.12 4.75 -6.46
C ARG A 77 9.22 4.05 -7.48
N LEU A 78 9.84 3.52 -8.54
CA LEU A 78 9.19 2.55 -9.41
C LEU A 78 8.85 1.25 -8.67
N ARG A 79 7.77 0.58 -9.09
CA ARG A 79 7.38 -0.73 -8.56
C ARG A 79 6.90 -1.70 -9.64
N GLY A 80 6.88 -2.97 -9.22
CA GLY A 80 6.48 -4.12 -10.01
C GLY A 80 7.70 -4.88 -10.53
N ASN A 81 7.48 -5.68 -11.56
CA ASN A 81 8.53 -6.41 -12.28
C ASN A 81 8.49 -5.93 -13.73
N THR A 82 7.74 -6.60 -14.59
CA THR A 82 7.57 -6.22 -16.00
C THR A 82 6.97 -4.81 -16.19
N SER A 83 6.14 -4.32 -15.26
CA SER A 83 5.56 -2.96 -15.29
C SER A 83 6.58 -1.84 -15.09
N ARG A 84 7.82 -2.15 -14.68
CA ARG A 84 8.87 -1.14 -14.59
C ARG A 84 9.32 -0.68 -15.97
N THR A 85 9.18 -1.51 -16.99
CA THR A 85 9.59 -1.18 -18.37
C THR A 85 8.43 -0.69 -19.24
N SER A 86 7.18 -0.74 -18.77
CA SER A 86 6.00 -0.26 -19.51
C SER A 86 6.02 1.25 -19.74
N ALA A 87 5.37 1.73 -20.80
CA ALA A 87 5.28 3.16 -21.09
C ALA A 87 4.65 3.94 -19.91
N LYS A 88 3.58 3.38 -19.34
CA LYS A 88 2.96 3.87 -18.10
C LYS A 88 3.48 3.05 -16.93
N LYS A 89 4.33 3.67 -16.10
CA LYS A 89 4.97 3.04 -14.95
C LYS A 89 3.99 2.83 -13.80
N SER A 90 4.40 2.09 -12.79
CA SER A 90 3.73 2.02 -11.49
C SER A 90 4.69 2.50 -10.41
N PHE A 91 4.15 3.09 -9.35
CA PHE A 91 4.95 3.70 -8.29
C PHE A 91 4.60 3.18 -6.90
N LYS A 92 5.59 3.12 -6.02
CA LYS A 92 5.39 2.91 -4.58
C LYS A 92 5.64 4.23 -3.87
N VAL A 93 4.75 4.58 -2.96
CA VAL A 93 4.90 5.66 -1.98
C VAL A 93 5.10 5.01 -0.62
N ASP A 94 6.11 5.47 0.12
CA ASP A 94 6.50 4.97 1.42
C ASP A 94 6.59 6.13 2.41
N PHE A 95 5.63 6.22 3.34
CA PHE A 95 5.53 7.34 4.27
C PHE A 95 6.53 7.23 5.44
N ASN A 96 6.95 6.01 5.78
CA ASN A 96 7.80 5.76 6.95
C ASN A 96 9.28 5.56 6.60
N HIS A 97 9.66 5.54 5.32
CA HIS A 97 11.04 5.32 4.89
C HIS A 97 12.07 6.25 5.56
N PHE A 98 11.81 7.56 5.58
CA PHE A 98 12.72 8.55 6.19
C PHE A 98 12.37 8.86 7.65
N PHE A 99 11.16 8.51 8.09
CA PHE A 99 10.66 8.73 9.45
C PHE A 99 9.95 7.46 9.95
N PRO A 100 10.69 6.54 10.61
CA PRO A 100 10.12 5.28 11.09
C PRO A 100 8.89 5.50 11.98
N GLY A 101 7.83 4.72 11.76
CA GLY A 101 6.56 4.83 12.48
C GLY A 101 5.64 5.96 12.02
N ARG A 102 5.97 6.70 10.95
CA ARG A 102 5.04 7.67 10.35
C ARG A 102 4.00 6.93 9.51
N GLU A 103 2.73 7.13 9.84
CA GLU A 103 1.60 6.65 9.05
C GLU A 103 0.86 7.81 8.39
N PHE A 104 0.15 7.51 7.30
CA PHE A 104 -0.76 8.42 6.62
C PHE A 104 -2.17 7.86 6.72
N PHE A 105 -2.98 8.36 7.66
CA PHE A 105 -4.29 7.77 7.96
C PHE A 105 -4.18 6.24 8.16
N ASP A 106 -3.33 5.82 9.11
CA ASP A 106 -3.11 4.41 9.49
C ASP A 106 -2.61 3.48 8.36
N VAL A 107 -2.01 4.04 7.29
CA VAL A 107 -1.24 3.26 6.31
C VAL A 107 0.20 3.76 6.20
N GLU A 108 1.12 2.83 6.06
CA GLU A 108 2.54 3.17 5.89
C GLU A 108 2.93 3.38 4.42
N LYS A 109 2.25 2.72 3.49
CA LYS A 109 2.68 2.64 2.08
C LYS A 109 1.49 2.58 1.13
N LEU A 110 1.63 3.19 -0.05
CA LEU A 110 0.67 3.11 -1.16
C LEU A 110 1.31 2.49 -2.41
N ASN A 111 0.51 1.71 -3.15
CA ASN A 111 0.91 1.20 -4.46
C ASN A 111 0.05 1.85 -5.55
N LEU A 112 0.66 2.69 -6.37
CA LEU A 112 0.02 3.34 -7.52
C LEU A 112 0.26 2.48 -8.77
N ASN A 113 -0.72 1.68 -9.15
CA ASN A 113 -0.64 0.79 -10.32
C ASN A 113 -1.07 1.53 -11.58
N GLY A 114 -0.20 1.57 -12.58
CA GLY A 114 -0.50 2.13 -13.89
C GLY A 114 -1.45 1.26 -14.73
N GLU A 115 -1.63 -0.01 -14.35
CA GLU A 115 -2.46 -1.03 -15.02
C GLU A 115 -2.20 -1.12 -16.54
N HIS A 116 -0.92 -1.02 -16.93
CA HIS A 116 -0.50 -0.85 -18.34
C HIS A 116 -0.95 -1.96 -19.30
N ASN A 117 -1.22 -3.16 -18.79
CA ASN A 117 -1.67 -4.33 -19.54
C ASN A 117 -3.19 -4.58 -19.41
N ASP A 118 -3.91 -3.72 -18.68
CA ASP A 118 -5.36 -3.73 -18.58
C ASP A 118 -5.95 -2.49 -19.28
N PRO A 119 -6.48 -2.63 -20.51
CA PRO A 119 -7.12 -1.53 -21.22
C PRO A 119 -8.32 -0.90 -20.49
N SER A 120 -8.91 -1.62 -19.53
CA SER A 120 -10.05 -1.15 -18.74
C SER A 120 -9.63 -0.45 -17.44
N ILE A 121 -8.41 -0.66 -16.95
CA ILE A 121 -7.89 -0.14 -15.66
C ILE A 121 -8.85 -0.46 -14.50
N VAL A 122 -9.59 -1.57 -14.54
CA VAL A 122 -10.56 -1.94 -13.48
C VAL A 122 -10.40 -3.36 -12.99
N ARG A 123 -9.70 -4.25 -13.71
CA ARG A 123 -9.69 -5.68 -13.37
C ARG A 123 -9.13 -5.93 -11.98
N SER A 124 -8.01 -5.29 -11.63
CA SER A 124 -7.40 -5.45 -10.31
C SER A 124 -8.34 -4.98 -9.19
N LYS A 125 -8.92 -3.78 -9.31
CA LYS A 125 -9.90 -3.26 -8.35
C LYS A 125 -11.10 -4.19 -8.20
N VAL A 126 -11.75 -4.59 -9.30
CA VAL A 126 -12.92 -5.48 -9.25
C VAL A 126 -12.58 -6.81 -8.59
N CYS A 127 -11.39 -7.38 -8.84
CA CYS A 127 -10.95 -8.59 -8.17
C CYS A 127 -10.80 -8.39 -6.66
N TRP A 128 -10.18 -7.29 -6.22
CA TRP A 128 -10.04 -6.97 -4.80
C TRP A 128 -11.38 -6.77 -4.11
N ASP A 129 -12.28 -6.02 -4.72
CA ASP A 129 -13.62 -5.78 -4.20
C ASP A 129 -14.41 -7.10 -4.11
N LEU A 130 -14.32 -7.96 -5.14
CA LEU A 130 -14.97 -9.27 -5.14
C LEU A 130 -14.44 -10.17 -4.02
N PHE A 131 -13.13 -10.17 -3.74
CA PHE A 131 -12.59 -10.94 -2.62
C PHE A 131 -13.15 -10.45 -1.29
N GLN A 132 -13.24 -9.14 -1.08
CA GLN A 132 -13.87 -8.57 0.12
C GLN A 132 -15.35 -8.96 0.23
N ASP A 133 -16.11 -8.86 -0.86
CA ASP A 133 -17.54 -9.17 -0.90
C ASP A 133 -17.85 -10.62 -0.53
N ILE A 134 -16.96 -11.56 -0.86
CA ILE A 134 -17.10 -12.98 -0.48
C ILE A 134 -16.50 -13.29 0.90
N GLY A 135 -16.07 -12.28 1.65
CA GLY A 135 -15.53 -12.40 3.01
C GLY A 135 -14.06 -12.80 3.09
N MET A 136 -13.29 -12.67 2.00
CA MET A 136 -11.85 -12.90 2.01
C MET A 136 -11.11 -11.62 2.44
N VAL A 137 -10.16 -11.77 3.36
CA VAL A 137 -9.19 -10.72 3.69
C VAL A 137 -8.38 -10.41 2.44
N SER A 138 -8.44 -9.16 1.98
CA SER A 138 -7.77 -8.70 0.76
C SER A 138 -7.53 -7.19 0.80
N SER A 139 -6.61 -6.73 -0.05
CA SER A 139 -6.27 -5.30 -0.16
C SER A 139 -7.48 -4.47 -0.58
N ARG A 140 -7.63 -3.29 0.00
CA ARG A 140 -8.52 -2.26 -0.55
C ARG A 140 -7.91 -1.63 -1.79
N ALA A 141 -8.76 -1.14 -2.70
CA ALA A 141 -8.31 -0.49 -3.92
C ALA A 141 -9.27 0.63 -4.37
N ALA A 142 -8.72 1.77 -4.75
CA ALA A 142 -9.46 2.93 -5.26
C ALA A 142 -8.74 3.54 -6.47
N HIS A 143 -9.50 4.16 -7.37
CA HIS A 143 -8.91 4.89 -8.49
C HIS A 143 -8.36 6.25 -8.04
N ALA A 144 -7.20 6.63 -8.56
CA ALA A 144 -6.56 7.90 -8.26
C ALA A 144 -6.06 8.60 -9.53
N LYS A 145 -6.25 9.90 -9.60
CA LYS A 145 -5.64 10.78 -10.60
C LYS A 145 -4.23 11.14 -10.12
N VAL A 146 -3.20 10.71 -10.84
CA VAL A 146 -1.80 10.96 -10.45
C VAL A 146 -1.20 12.10 -11.26
N LEU A 147 -0.60 13.06 -10.55
CA LEU A 147 0.25 14.09 -11.10
C LEU A 147 1.66 13.95 -10.53
N ILE A 148 2.69 14.17 -11.35
CA ILE A 148 4.08 14.22 -10.89
C ILE A 148 4.71 15.50 -11.44
N ASN A 149 5.26 16.33 -10.56
CA ASN A 149 5.85 17.63 -10.90
C ASN A 149 4.90 18.54 -11.72
N GLY A 150 3.59 18.44 -11.45
CA GLY A 150 2.54 19.20 -12.14
C GLY A 150 2.02 18.56 -13.44
N ASP A 151 2.72 17.57 -13.99
CA ASP A 151 2.29 16.85 -15.19
C ASP A 151 1.28 15.76 -14.87
N TYR A 152 0.27 15.58 -15.72
CA TYR A 152 -0.72 14.53 -15.55
C TYR A 152 -0.19 13.18 -16.07
N PHE A 153 0.03 12.24 -15.15
CA PHE A 153 0.56 10.90 -15.45
C PHE A 153 -0.53 9.87 -15.76
N GLY A 154 -1.80 10.18 -15.48
CA GLY A 154 -2.95 9.33 -15.80
C GLY A 154 -3.81 8.93 -14.60
N LEU A 155 -4.80 8.09 -14.88
CA LEU A 155 -5.60 7.39 -13.88
C LEU A 155 -4.88 6.11 -13.43
N TYR A 156 -4.69 5.92 -12.13
CA TYR A 156 -4.05 4.76 -11.53
C TYR A 156 -5.03 4.04 -10.61
N VAL A 157 -4.70 2.81 -10.23
CA VAL A 157 -5.36 2.14 -9.09
C VAL A 157 -4.41 2.22 -7.90
N SER A 158 -4.83 2.91 -6.84
CA SER A 158 -4.16 2.89 -5.53
C SER A 158 -4.57 1.61 -4.82
N VAL A 159 -3.61 0.72 -4.58
CA VAL A 159 -3.83 -0.57 -3.91
C VAL A 159 -3.12 -0.58 -2.56
N GLU A 160 -3.85 -0.99 -1.54
CA GLU A 160 -3.33 -1.16 -0.19
C GLU A 160 -2.14 -2.11 -0.16
N HIS A 161 -1.05 -1.65 0.46
CA HIS A 161 0.09 -2.50 0.68
C HIS A 161 -0.23 -3.53 1.77
N VAL A 162 0.20 -4.77 1.57
CA VAL A 162 0.10 -5.80 2.61
C VAL A 162 1.39 -5.72 3.41
N ASP A 163 1.29 -5.17 4.61
CA ASP A 163 2.33 -5.00 5.62
C ASP A 163 1.71 -5.10 7.02
N ASP A 164 2.45 -4.70 8.05
CA ASP A 164 2.02 -4.83 9.45
C ASP A 164 0.72 -4.06 9.72
N SER A 165 0.54 -2.85 9.17
CA SER A 165 -0.73 -2.10 9.30
C SER A 165 -1.90 -2.87 8.70
N PHE A 166 -1.71 -3.55 7.57
CA PHE A 166 -2.73 -4.44 7.00
C PHE A 166 -3.02 -5.62 7.93
N LEU A 167 -2.01 -6.24 8.53
CA LEU A 167 -2.19 -7.37 9.42
C LEU A 167 -2.93 -6.97 10.69
N SER A 168 -2.50 -5.90 11.36
CA SER A 168 -3.13 -5.37 12.58
C SER A 168 -4.60 -5.02 12.36
N ARG A 169 -4.97 -4.54 11.16
CA ARG A 169 -6.36 -4.22 10.81
C ARG A 169 -7.24 -5.45 10.60
N ASN A 170 -6.70 -6.52 10.03
CA ASN A 170 -7.49 -7.67 9.56
C ASN A 170 -7.42 -8.92 10.46
N TYR A 171 -6.43 -9.01 11.34
CA TYR A 171 -6.20 -10.18 12.19
C TYR A 171 -6.10 -9.80 13.67
N ALA A 172 -6.53 -10.71 14.55
CA ALA A 172 -6.43 -10.52 16.00
C ALA A 172 -5.00 -10.69 16.54
N ASP A 173 -4.14 -11.38 15.77
CA ASP A 173 -2.73 -11.59 16.04
C ASP A 173 -1.97 -11.30 14.73
N ASP A 174 -1.13 -10.27 14.77
CA ASP A 174 -0.32 -9.76 13.66
C ASP A 174 1.17 -10.13 13.82
N SER A 175 1.53 -10.89 14.86
CA SER A 175 2.92 -11.26 15.15
C SER A 175 3.47 -12.44 14.31
N GLY A 176 2.66 -12.93 13.38
CA GLY A 176 3.01 -14.03 12.49
C GLY A 176 3.95 -13.63 11.34
N ASN A 177 4.27 -14.60 10.49
CA ASN A 177 5.09 -14.35 9.30
C ASN A 177 4.22 -13.87 8.13
N LEU A 178 4.66 -12.81 7.46
CA LEU A 178 4.08 -12.34 6.20
C LEU A 178 4.97 -12.77 5.03
N TRP A 179 4.44 -13.62 4.15
CA TRP A 179 5.17 -14.07 2.96
C TRP A 179 4.53 -13.53 1.70
N LYS A 180 5.38 -13.10 0.76
CA LYS A 180 4.95 -12.74 -0.59
C LYS A 180 5.37 -13.83 -1.57
N CYS A 181 4.42 -14.34 -2.34
CA CYS A 181 4.71 -15.30 -3.40
C CYS A 181 5.58 -14.65 -4.50
N LEU A 182 6.84 -15.09 -4.59
CA LEU A 182 7.73 -14.79 -5.71
C LEU A 182 7.79 -15.97 -6.67
N TRP A 183 8.10 -15.74 -7.95
CA TRP A 183 8.25 -16.86 -8.88
C TRP A 183 9.40 -17.78 -8.40
N PRO A 184 9.21 -19.11 -8.34
CA PRO A 184 8.08 -19.90 -8.81
C PRO A 184 7.04 -20.30 -7.76
N ALA A 185 7.16 -19.90 -6.47
CA ALA A 185 6.34 -20.23 -5.29
C ALA A 185 5.11 -21.14 -5.59
N ASP A 186 5.40 -22.42 -5.80
CA ASP A 186 4.47 -23.40 -6.37
C ASP A 186 3.74 -24.24 -5.32
N LEU A 187 3.94 -23.91 -4.04
CA LEU A 187 3.41 -24.65 -2.89
C LEU A 187 3.85 -26.12 -2.83
N SER A 188 4.92 -26.49 -3.55
CA SER A 188 5.49 -27.82 -3.44
C SER A 188 6.21 -28.01 -2.10
N TYR A 189 5.97 -29.16 -1.47
CA TYR A 189 6.65 -29.54 -0.24
C TYR A 189 8.08 -29.97 -0.55
N ARG A 190 9.07 -29.27 0.00
CA ARG A 190 10.51 -29.51 -0.23
C ARG A 190 11.22 -30.16 0.96
N GLY A 191 10.59 -30.17 2.13
CA GLY A 191 11.16 -30.67 3.37
C GLY A 191 10.65 -29.87 4.58
N ASP A 192 11.09 -30.26 5.77
CA ASP A 192 10.83 -29.53 7.02
C ASP A 192 11.86 -28.40 7.26
N ASP A 193 12.96 -28.36 6.51
CA ASP A 193 14.00 -27.34 6.63
C ASP A 193 13.57 -26.05 5.90
N PRO A 194 13.45 -24.90 6.58
CA PRO A 194 13.11 -23.64 5.94
C PRO A 194 14.07 -23.25 4.81
N GLU A 195 15.35 -23.62 4.89
CA GLU A 195 16.35 -23.29 3.87
C GLU A 195 16.07 -23.99 2.52
N ASP A 196 15.32 -25.10 2.52
CA ASP A 196 14.90 -25.79 1.29
C ASP A 196 13.99 -24.90 0.41
N TYR A 197 13.46 -23.80 0.97
CA TYR A 197 12.54 -22.88 0.31
C TYR A 197 13.21 -21.56 -0.12
N HIS A 198 14.50 -21.35 0.17
CA HIS A 198 15.27 -20.22 -0.35
C HIS A 198 15.72 -20.46 -1.81
N PRO A 199 15.75 -19.47 -2.72
CA PRO A 199 15.46 -18.03 -2.55
C PRO A 199 14.00 -17.68 -2.89
N TYR A 200 13.06 -18.59 -2.68
CA TYR A 200 11.68 -18.43 -3.18
C TYR A 200 10.77 -17.61 -2.25
N TYR A 201 11.30 -17.18 -1.11
CA TYR A 201 10.77 -16.15 -0.23
C TYR A 201 11.85 -15.09 0.02
N ASP A 202 11.44 -13.87 0.33
CA ASP A 202 12.29 -12.73 0.71
C ASP A 202 11.81 -12.20 2.06
N ASP A 203 12.68 -11.50 2.81
CA ASP A 203 12.37 -10.90 4.12
C ASP A 203 11.38 -9.72 3.99
#